data_AF-A0A8R1EKA7-F1
#
_entry.id   AF-A0A8R1EKA7-F1
#
_cell.length_a   1.000
_cell.length_b   1.000
_cell.length_c   1.000
_cell.angle_alpha   90.00
_cell.angle_beta   90.00
_cell.angle_gamma   90.00
#
_symmetry.space_group_name_H-M   'P 1'
#
loop_
_entity.id
_entity.type
_entity.pdbx_description
1 polymer ?
#
loop_
_entity_poly.entity_id
_entity_poly.type
_entity_poly.pdbx_seq_one_letter_code
_entity_poly.pdbx_strand_id
1 'polypeptide(L)'
;MHIIFKVWHCLWTVIGCTLNTWLIFVAVSKSPKSIRAYATLIISFGITDLVECAFDWFVQTRLMPSPRSLAIIYIMDGPCKYFGAMTCKIKVLPLAQKWFPDYNFEEETGVITGVLDFTNILAILGLIHIVCPIFPAYTVIFILRRKIISHLDARAESMSAETKATHTKLLQALTVQAIIPAISVIAVICYVCGQTGLIVSPSLESSVFCIIILAPALSPLTSLYFIRPYREFTKRSFQNYISFGAETETNRNNSMMFQSTNSAPATVL
;
A
#
# COMPACT_ATOMS: atom_id res chain seq x y z
N MET A 1 -10.81 -18.00 -10.35
CA MET A 1 -10.52 -16.56 -10.50
C MET A 1 -10.32 -15.85 -9.16
N HIS A 2 -11.20 -16.01 -8.17
CA HIS A 2 -11.10 -15.38 -6.84
C HIS A 2 -9.78 -15.62 -6.08
N ILE A 3 -9.19 -16.81 -6.20
CA ILE A 3 -7.93 -17.16 -5.52
C ILE A 3 -6.77 -16.26 -5.95
N ILE A 4 -6.69 -15.90 -7.24
CA ILE A 4 -5.61 -15.07 -7.77
C ILE A 4 -5.63 -13.68 -7.11
N PHE A 5 -6.81 -13.07 -7.03
CA PHE A 5 -6.97 -11.76 -6.39
C PHE A 5 -6.71 -11.81 -4.88
N LYS A 6 -7.12 -12.88 -4.19
CA LYS A 6 -6.77 -13.08 -2.77
C LYS A 6 -5.25 -13.19 -2.57
N VAL A 7 -4.57 -13.99 -3.38
CA VAL A 7 -3.11 -14.12 -3.34
C VAL A 7 -2.44 -12.77 -3.64
N TRP A 8 -2.97 -12.01 -4.59
CA TRP A 8 -2.51 -10.66 -4.91
C TRP A 8 -2.60 -9.71 -3.70
N HIS A 9 -3.78 -9.62 -3.07
CA HIS A 9 -4.00 -8.80 -1.87
C HIS A 9 -3.04 -9.20 -0.74
N CYS A 10 -2.89 -10.50 -0.47
CA CYS A 10 -1.96 -11.00 0.54
C CYS A 10 -0.50 -10.63 0.22
N LEU A 11 -0.06 -10.84 -1.02
CA LEU A 11 1.31 -10.55 -1.45
C LEU A 11 1.65 -9.07 -1.25
N TRP A 12 0.81 -8.18 -1.79
CA TRP A 12 1.06 -6.74 -1.71
C TRP A 12 0.88 -6.18 -0.31
N THR A 13 -0.01 -6.78 0.50
CA THR A 13 -0.11 -6.42 1.92
C THR A 13 1.17 -6.75 2.66
N VAL A 14 1.70 -7.97 2.50
CA VAL A 14 2.92 -8.38 3.21
C VAL A 14 4.08 -7.47 2.82
N ILE A 15 4.22 -7.18 1.52
CA ILE A 15 5.23 -6.25 1.02
C ILE A 15 5.03 -4.85 1.63
N GLY A 16 3.82 -4.31 1.54
CA GLY A 16 3.50 -2.96 2.02
C GLY A 16 3.69 -2.81 3.52
N CYS A 17 3.16 -3.73 4.33
CA CYS A 17 3.32 -3.71 5.78
C CYS A 17 4.79 -3.83 6.20
N THR A 18 5.56 -4.69 5.53
CA THR A 18 6.99 -4.87 5.81
C THR A 18 7.78 -3.60 5.49
N LEU A 19 7.58 -3.04 4.29
CA LEU A 19 8.31 -1.85 3.84
C LEU A 19 7.94 -0.60 4.64
N ASN A 20 6.66 -0.40 4.96
CA ASN A 20 6.22 0.73 5.77
C ASN A 20 6.71 0.62 7.23
N THR A 21 6.67 -0.58 7.83
CA THR A 21 7.26 -0.80 9.16
C THR A 21 8.76 -0.52 9.17
N TRP A 22 9.48 -1.00 8.15
CA TRP A 22 10.91 -0.71 7.99
C TRP A 22 11.17 0.78 7.82
N LEU A 23 10.41 1.47 6.97
CA LEU A 23 10.54 2.90 6.78
C LEU A 23 10.32 3.68 8.09
N ILE A 24 9.27 3.36 8.85
CA ILE A 24 9.00 3.99 10.15
C ILE A 24 10.19 3.79 11.08
N PHE A 25 10.70 2.57 11.20
CA PHE A 25 11.87 2.27 12.03
C PHE A 25 13.10 3.09 11.64
N VAL A 26 13.42 3.14 10.34
CA VAL A 26 14.56 3.90 9.83
C VAL A 26 14.36 5.40 10.04
N ALA A 27 13.15 5.92 9.80
CA ALA A 27 12.83 7.34 9.97
C ALA A 27 12.94 7.75 11.45
N VAL A 28 12.52 6.91 12.39
CA VAL A 28 12.67 7.19 13.83
C VAL A 28 14.15 7.16 14.24
N SER A 29 14.91 6.17 13.76
CA SER A 29 16.25 5.88 14.28
C SER A 29 17.40 6.62 13.57
N LYS A 30 17.20 7.08 12.32
CA LYS A 30 18.29 7.63 11.48
C LYS A 30 18.05 9.04 10.95
N SER A 31 16.98 9.71 11.39
CA SER A 31 16.70 11.09 10.97
C SER A 31 17.62 12.10 11.67
N PRO A 32 18.47 12.85 10.94
CA PRO A 32 19.24 13.94 11.53
C PRO A 32 18.34 15.12 11.91
N LYS A 33 18.80 15.94 12.87
CA LYS A 33 18.06 17.11 13.38
C LYS A 33 17.65 18.09 12.27
N SER A 34 18.43 18.19 11.19
CA SER A 34 18.18 19.06 10.03
C SER A 34 16.92 18.70 9.24
N ILE A 35 16.44 17.45 9.27
CA ILE A 35 15.27 17.00 8.53
C ILE A 35 14.09 16.60 9.43
N ARG A 36 14.11 16.95 10.72
CA ARG A 36 13.15 16.45 11.72
C ARG A 36 11.67 16.69 11.36
N ALA A 37 11.36 17.84 10.76
CA ALA A 37 10.00 18.13 10.30
C ALA A 37 9.56 17.17 9.17
N TYR A 38 10.45 16.92 8.20
CA TYR A 38 10.21 15.95 7.13
C TYR A 38 10.10 14.52 7.67
N ALA A 39 10.94 14.15 8.63
CA ALA A 39 10.88 12.83 9.27
C ALA A 39 9.53 12.58 9.94
N THR A 40 8.96 13.60 10.60
CA THR A 40 7.63 13.51 11.22
C THR A 40 6.56 13.23 10.16
N LEU A 41 6.59 13.95 9.04
CA LEU A 41 5.66 13.71 7.92
C LEU A 41 5.82 12.30 7.32
N ILE A 42 7.06 11.84 7.14
CA ILE A 42 7.35 10.51 6.60
C ILE A 42 6.84 9.41 7.53
N ILE A 43 7.01 9.58 8.85
CA ILE A 43 6.48 8.64 9.85
C ILE A 43 4.95 8.60 9.78
N SER A 44 4.29 9.77 9.71
CA SER A 44 2.84 9.83 9.57
C SER A 44 2.34 9.14 8.30
N PHE A 45 2.99 9.37 7.16
CA PHE A 45 2.66 8.67 5.92
C PHE A 45 2.88 7.16 6.05
N GLY A 46 4.02 6.72 6.59
CA GLY A 46 4.29 5.31 6.80
C GLY A 46 3.27 4.62 7.70
N ILE A 47 2.76 5.31 8.74
CA ILE A 47 1.70 4.78 9.61
C ILE A 47 0.39 4.66 8.84
N THR A 48 -0.01 5.69 8.10
CA THR A 48 -1.23 5.66 7.28
C THR A 48 -1.18 4.52 6.27
N ASP A 49 -0.07 4.40 5.53
CA ASP A 49 0.09 3.38 4.48
C ASP A 49 0.13 1.97 5.09
N LEU A 50 0.76 1.79 6.26
CA LEU A 50 0.74 0.53 7.01
C LEU A 50 -0.69 0.14 7.41
N VAL A 51 -1.45 1.11 7.91
CA VAL A 51 -2.85 0.91 8.33
C VAL A 51 -3.72 0.57 7.12
N GLU A 52 -3.56 1.25 5.99
CA GLU A 52 -4.27 0.95 4.75
C GLU A 52 -3.98 -0.47 4.25
N CYS A 53 -2.70 -0.89 4.17
CA CYS A 53 -2.36 -2.26 3.80
C CYS A 53 -2.99 -3.29 4.75
N ALA A 54 -2.94 -3.04 6.06
CA ALA A 54 -3.54 -3.94 7.05
C ALA A 54 -5.07 -4.04 6.90
N PHE A 55 -5.74 -2.92 6.65
CA PHE A 55 -7.19 -2.91 6.42
C PHE A 55 -7.57 -3.58 5.10
N ASP A 56 -6.80 -3.37 4.04
CA ASP A 56 -7.06 -4.04 2.76
C ASP A 56 -7.01 -5.57 2.91
N TRP A 57 -6.00 -6.12 3.60
CA TRP A 57 -5.97 -7.56 3.90
C TRP A 57 -7.08 -8.01 4.84
N PHE A 58 -7.45 -7.19 5.83
CA PHE A 58 -8.51 -7.51 6.77
C PHE A 58 -9.87 -7.61 6.09
N VAL A 59 -10.12 -6.78 5.07
CA VAL A 59 -11.41 -6.66 4.41
C VAL A 59 -11.50 -7.45 3.10
N GLN A 60 -10.45 -7.43 2.28
CA GLN A 60 -10.40 -7.98 0.92
C GLN A 60 -11.63 -7.58 0.10
N THR A 61 -11.71 -6.29 -0.23
CA THR A 61 -12.88 -5.70 -0.89
C THR A 61 -12.88 -5.98 -2.39
N ARG A 62 -14.00 -6.49 -2.90
CA ARG A 62 -14.36 -6.45 -4.33
C ARG A 62 -15.47 -5.42 -4.55
N LEU A 63 -15.37 -4.64 -5.62
CA LEU A 63 -16.33 -3.56 -5.94
C LEU A 63 -17.17 -3.94 -7.16
N MET A 64 -18.50 -3.98 -6.98
CA MET A 64 -19.47 -4.25 -8.02
C MET A 64 -20.28 -2.99 -8.37
N PRO A 65 -19.92 -2.29 -9.45
CA PRO A 65 -20.64 -1.13 -9.94
C PRO A 65 -21.98 -1.53 -10.61
N SER A 66 -23.08 -0.85 -10.28
CA SER A 66 -24.37 -1.07 -10.95
C SER A 66 -24.64 -0.03 -12.06
N PRO A 67 -24.69 -0.45 -13.35
CA PRO A 67 -24.87 0.48 -14.46
C PRO A 67 -26.21 1.24 -14.46
N ARG A 68 -27.24 0.70 -13.80
CA ARG A 68 -28.62 1.21 -13.89
C ARG A 68 -29.04 2.12 -12.73
N SER A 69 -28.32 2.14 -11.62
CA SER A 69 -28.80 2.79 -10.39
C SER A 69 -27.72 3.49 -9.55
N LEU A 70 -26.55 3.78 -10.14
CA LEU A 70 -25.36 4.35 -9.46
C LEU A 70 -24.88 3.59 -8.21
N ALA A 71 -25.54 2.49 -7.84
CA ALA A 71 -25.17 1.63 -6.72
C ALA A 71 -23.74 1.20 -6.78
N ILE A 72 -23.21 1.01 -5.58
CA ILE A 72 -21.95 0.31 -5.40
C ILE A 72 -22.20 -0.77 -4.35
N ILE A 73 -22.08 -2.02 -4.80
CA ILE A 73 -22.06 -3.18 -3.90
C ILE A 73 -20.60 -3.53 -3.64
N TYR A 74 -20.30 -3.84 -2.39
CA TYR A 74 -19.01 -4.35 -1.97
C TYR A 74 -19.17 -5.78 -1.48
N ILE A 75 -18.26 -6.65 -1.91
CA ILE A 75 -18.13 -8.00 -1.39
C ILE A 75 -16.83 -8.06 -0.62
N MET A 76 -16.94 -8.25 0.69
CA MET A 76 -15.81 -8.31 1.62
C MET A 76 -15.54 -9.77 1.97
N ASP A 77 -14.42 -10.32 1.53
CA ASP A 77 -14.11 -11.74 1.73
C ASP A 77 -12.93 -11.99 2.68
N GLY A 78 -12.45 -10.93 3.33
CA GLY A 78 -11.35 -10.99 4.29
C GLY A 78 -11.75 -11.54 5.66
N PRO A 79 -10.77 -11.65 6.58
CA PRO A 79 -11.00 -12.07 7.97
C PRO A 79 -12.09 -11.29 8.71
N CYS A 80 -12.39 -10.05 8.30
CA CYS A 80 -13.37 -9.19 8.94
C CYS A 80 -14.77 -9.79 9.08
N LYS A 81 -15.13 -10.79 8.26
CA LYS A 81 -16.39 -11.54 8.33
C LYS A 81 -16.57 -12.33 9.63
N TYR A 82 -15.47 -12.71 10.28
CA TYR A 82 -15.49 -13.47 11.52
C TYR A 82 -15.57 -12.59 12.79
N PHE A 83 -15.50 -11.26 12.63
CA PHE A 83 -15.52 -10.29 13.74
C PHE A 83 -16.93 -9.76 14.04
N GLY A 84 -17.07 -8.84 15.01
CA GLY A 84 -18.36 -8.35 15.53
C GLY A 84 -19.29 -7.72 14.47
N ALA A 85 -20.54 -7.41 14.85
CA ALA A 85 -21.56 -6.88 13.93
C ALA A 85 -21.14 -5.59 13.20
N MET A 86 -20.22 -4.82 13.79
CA MET A 86 -19.75 -3.52 13.31
C MET A 86 -18.58 -3.59 12.31
N THR A 87 -17.99 -4.77 12.04
CA THR A 87 -16.80 -4.86 11.16
C THR A 87 -17.19 -5.06 9.68
N CYS A 88 -17.80 -6.20 9.37
CA CYS A 88 -18.21 -6.59 8.02
C CYS A 88 -19.42 -7.52 8.10
N LYS A 89 -20.49 -7.16 8.83
CA LYS A 89 -21.65 -8.07 9.04
C LYS A 89 -22.98 -7.55 8.50
N ILE A 90 -22.97 -6.39 7.86
CA ILE A 90 -24.16 -5.85 7.20
C ILE A 90 -24.33 -6.60 5.88
N LYS A 91 -25.39 -7.43 5.79
CA LYS A 91 -25.80 -8.12 4.56
C LYS A 91 -26.97 -7.39 3.92
N VAL A 92 -26.80 -6.94 2.69
CA VAL A 92 -27.84 -6.23 1.92
C VAL A 92 -28.40 -7.06 0.76
N LEU A 93 -28.39 -8.38 0.94
CA LEU A 93 -28.71 -9.37 -0.10
C LEU A 93 -30.03 -9.12 -0.85
N PRO A 94 -31.17 -8.79 -0.20
CA PRO A 94 -32.42 -8.55 -0.93
C PRO A 94 -32.33 -7.34 -1.88
N LEU A 95 -31.59 -6.30 -1.48
CA LEU A 95 -31.39 -5.11 -2.29
C LEU A 95 -30.37 -5.37 -3.41
N ALA A 96 -29.34 -6.17 -3.12
CA ALA A 96 -28.36 -6.63 -4.11
C ALA A 96 -29.02 -7.42 -5.23
N GLN A 97 -29.85 -8.42 -4.91
CA GLN A 97 -30.60 -9.23 -5.88
C GLN A 97 -31.54 -8.39 -6.74
N LYS A 98 -32.20 -7.39 -6.16
CA LYS A 98 -33.08 -6.48 -6.90
C LYS A 98 -32.32 -5.69 -7.98
N TRP A 99 -31.06 -5.34 -7.73
CA TRP A 99 -30.28 -4.43 -8.59
C TRP A 99 -29.35 -5.20 -9.55
N PHE A 100 -29.03 -6.44 -9.21
CA PHE A 100 -28.23 -7.38 -10.00
C PHE A 100 -28.96 -8.73 -10.12
N PRO A 101 -30.10 -8.78 -10.85
CA PRO A 101 -30.92 -9.99 -10.96
C PRO A 101 -30.20 -11.13 -11.68
N ASP A 102 -29.26 -10.80 -12.56
CA ASP A 102 -28.50 -11.77 -13.35
C ASP A 102 -27.29 -12.36 -12.58
N TYR A 103 -27.02 -11.89 -11.35
CA TYR A 103 -25.86 -12.30 -10.57
C TYR A 103 -26.19 -13.39 -9.56
N ASN A 104 -25.41 -14.47 -9.56
CA ASN A 104 -25.59 -15.55 -8.59
C ASN A 104 -24.89 -15.24 -7.25
N PHE A 105 -25.60 -14.57 -6.34
CA PHE A 105 -25.10 -14.26 -4.99
C PHE A 105 -25.02 -15.49 -4.07
N GLU A 106 -25.60 -16.64 -4.42
CA GLU A 106 -25.59 -17.85 -3.58
C GLU A 106 -24.20 -18.51 -3.54
N GLU A 107 -23.39 -18.30 -4.57
CA GLU A 107 -22.01 -18.80 -4.67
C GLU A 107 -21.00 -17.93 -3.88
N GLU A 108 -21.43 -16.77 -3.40
CA GLU A 108 -20.55 -15.80 -2.74
C GLU A 108 -20.39 -16.08 -1.25
N THR A 109 -19.15 -16.33 -0.84
CA THR A 109 -18.79 -16.60 0.57
C THR A 109 -18.46 -15.34 1.38
N GLY A 110 -18.36 -14.20 0.70
CA GLY A 110 -18.07 -12.90 1.29
C GLY A 110 -19.31 -12.22 1.88
N VAL A 111 -19.10 -11.15 2.64
CA VAL A 111 -20.19 -10.32 3.13
C VAL A 111 -20.53 -9.25 2.11
N ILE A 112 -21.79 -9.27 1.69
CA ILE A 112 -22.35 -8.35 0.69
C ILE A 112 -22.86 -7.10 1.43
N THR A 113 -22.12 -6.01 1.31
CA THR A 113 -22.50 -4.69 1.81
C THR A 113 -22.58 -3.70 0.63
N GLY A 114 -22.96 -2.44 0.86
CA GLY A 114 -23.00 -1.48 -0.23
C GLY A 114 -23.44 -0.08 0.18
N VAL A 115 -23.13 0.88 -0.68
CA VAL A 115 -23.76 2.20 -0.66
C VAL A 115 -24.97 2.12 -1.59
N LEU A 116 -26.14 2.05 -0.97
CA LEU A 116 -27.37 1.64 -1.66
C LEU A 116 -28.39 2.76 -1.76
N ASP A 117 -28.15 3.86 -1.05
CA ASP A 117 -29.04 5.00 -1.03
C ASP A 117 -28.24 6.30 -1.09
N PHE A 118 -28.15 6.87 -2.29
CA PHE A 118 -27.56 8.19 -2.52
C PHE A 118 -28.49 9.34 -2.16
N THR A 119 -29.67 9.06 -1.57
CA THR A 119 -30.51 10.07 -0.93
C THR A 119 -30.20 10.22 0.55
N ASN A 120 -29.52 9.22 1.14
CA ASN A 120 -29.07 9.29 2.52
C ASN A 120 -27.88 10.26 2.65
N ILE A 121 -28.13 11.37 3.34
CA ILE A 121 -27.13 12.42 3.52
C ILE A 121 -25.84 11.92 4.18
N LEU A 122 -25.91 10.91 5.05
CA LEU A 122 -24.73 10.32 5.69
C LEU A 122 -23.87 9.53 4.69
N ALA A 123 -24.51 8.82 3.74
CA ALA A 123 -23.80 8.12 2.68
C ALA A 123 -23.13 9.09 1.70
N ILE A 124 -23.81 10.19 1.36
CA ILE A 124 -23.26 11.27 0.55
C ILE A 124 -22.09 11.95 1.26
N LEU A 125 -22.22 12.26 2.55
CA LEU A 125 -21.15 12.87 3.35
C LEU A 125 -19.92 11.96 3.46
N GLY A 126 -20.12 10.64 3.59
CA GLY A 126 -19.05 9.64 3.55
C GLY A 126 -18.35 9.57 2.19
N LEU A 127 -19.12 9.56 1.09
CA LEU A 127 -18.58 9.58 -0.27
C LEU A 127 -17.81 10.88 -0.56
N ILE A 128 -18.36 12.03 -0.16
CA ILE A 128 -17.69 13.33 -0.28
C ILE A 128 -16.39 13.33 0.53
N HIS A 129 -16.37 12.77 1.75
CA HIS A 129 -15.14 12.67 2.54
C HIS A 129 -14.07 11.81 1.87
N ILE A 130 -14.43 10.77 1.12
CA ILE A 130 -13.47 9.91 0.43
C ILE A 130 -13.01 10.55 -0.88
N VAL A 131 -13.92 11.14 -1.66
CA VAL A 131 -13.64 11.61 -3.03
C VAL A 131 -13.19 13.06 -3.08
N CYS A 132 -13.83 13.94 -2.31
CA CYS A 132 -13.61 15.38 -2.40
C CYS A 132 -12.20 15.79 -1.96
N PRO A 133 -11.58 15.27 -0.88
CA PRO A 133 -10.23 15.67 -0.47
C PRO A 133 -9.12 15.29 -1.44
N ILE A 134 -9.35 14.28 -2.30
CA ILE A 134 -8.35 13.79 -3.26
C ILE A 134 -7.89 14.92 -4.20
N PHE A 135 -8.83 15.67 -4.79
CA PHE A 135 -8.51 16.73 -5.76
C PHE A 135 -7.86 17.99 -5.14
N PRO A 136 -8.36 18.57 -4.04
CA PRO A 136 -7.73 19.65 -3.30
C PRO A 136 -6.37 19.24 -2.73
N ALA A 137 -6.22 18.01 -2.22
CA ALA A 137 -4.94 17.54 -1.71
C ALA A 137 -3.87 17.54 -2.81
N TYR A 138 -4.13 16.97 -3.99
CA TYR A 138 -3.16 17.00 -5.10
C TYR A 138 -2.88 18.43 -5.58
N THR A 139 -3.90 19.28 -5.61
CA THR A 139 -3.76 20.68 -6.05
C THR A 139 -2.91 21.48 -5.05
N VAL A 140 -3.15 21.32 -3.75
CA VAL A 140 -2.36 21.93 -2.67
C VAL A 140 -0.93 21.41 -2.69
N ILE A 141 -0.71 20.10 -2.84
CA ILE A 141 0.63 19.51 -2.97
C ILE A 141 1.38 20.14 -4.16
N PHE A 142 0.72 20.27 -5.31
CA PHE A 142 1.31 20.88 -6.50
C PHE A 142 1.68 22.35 -6.29
N ILE A 143 0.79 23.14 -5.67
CA ILE A 143 1.03 24.56 -5.35
C ILE A 143 2.16 24.70 -4.33
N LEU A 144 2.13 23.92 -3.24
CA LEU A 144 3.17 23.92 -2.22
C LEU A 144 4.52 23.54 -2.82
N ARG A 145 4.59 22.53 -3.69
CA ARG A 145 5.81 22.17 -4.41
C ARG A 145 6.37 23.36 -5.20
N ARG A 146 5.53 24.05 -5.98
CA ARG A 146 5.95 25.25 -6.72
C ARG A 146 6.47 26.35 -5.79
N LYS A 147 5.76 26.62 -4.69
CA LYS A 147 6.18 27.62 -3.70
C LYS A 147 7.49 27.25 -3.02
N ILE A 148 7.68 25.99 -2.62
CA ILE A 148 8.91 25.56 -1.93
C ILE A 148 10.11 25.63 -2.88
N ILE A 149 9.97 25.19 -4.15
CA ILE A 149 11.05 25.31 -5.15
C ILE A 149 11.41 26.78 -5.38
N SER A 150 10.40 27.64 -5.59
CA SER A 150 10.62 29.08 -5.76
C SER A 150 11.30 29.72 -4.54
N HIS A 151 10.93 29.31 -3.33
CA HIS A 151 11.55 29.80 -2.09
C HIS A 151 12.99 29.30 -1.91
N LEU A 152 13.28 28.07 -2.34
CA LEU A 152 14.64 27.49 -2.36
C LEU A 152 15.55 28.21 -3.36
N ASP A 153 15.03 28.56 -4.53
CA ASP A 153 15.78 29.30 -5.54
C ASP A 153 16.05 30.73 -5.11
N ALA A 154 15.07 31.40 -4.50
CA ALA A 154 15.24 32.76 -3.95
C ALA A 154 16.28 32.84 -2.81
N ARG A 155 16.54 31.73 -2.11
CA ARG A 155 17.53 31.64 -1.03
C ARG A 155 18.79 30.87 -1.42
N ALA A 156 18.93 30.51 -2.70
CA ALA A 156 20.02 29.67 -3.18
C ALA A 156 21.41 30.24 -2.88
N GLU A 157 21.58 31.57 -2.90
CA GLU A 157 22.84 32.25 -2.58
C GLU A 157 23.18 32.25 -1.08
N SER A 158 22.15 32.18 -0.22
CA SER A 158 22.31 32.19 1.24
C SER A 158 22.49 30.80 1.87
N MET A 159 22.28 29.73 1.09
CA MET A 159 22.34 28.35 1.56
C MET A 159 23.62 27.66 1.09
N SER A 160 24.22 26.86 1.97
CA SER A 160 25.31 25.98 1.55
C SER A 160 24.83 24.99 0.48
N ALA A 161 25.72 24.62 -0.44
CA ALA A 161 25.43 23.66 -1.51
C ALA A 161 24.87 22.33 -0.97
N GLU A 162 25.34 21.90 0.20
CA GLU A 162 24.87 20.68 0.89
C GLU A 162 23.41 20.80 1.39
N THR A 163 23.03 21.96 1.93
CA THR A 163 21.67 22.19 2.41
C THR A 163 20.69 22.24 1.24
N LYS A 164 21.05 22.94 0.15
CA LYS A 164 20.24 22.98 -1.09
C LYS A 164 20.05 21.58 -1.69
N ALA A 165 21.11 20.78 -1.76
CA ALA A 165 21.04 19.41 -2.26
C ALA A 165 20.09 18.52 -1.43
N THR A 166 20.14 18.66 -0.10
CA THR A 166 19.28 17.90 0.82
C THR A 166 17.80 18.24 0.61
N HIS A 167 17.44 19.54 0.57
CA HIS A 167 16.06 19.96 0.34
C HIS A 167 15.52 19.53 -1.04
N THR A 168 16.33 19.63 -2.09
CA THR A 168 15.94 19.18 -3.44
C THR A 168 15.63 17.69 -3.46
N LYS A 169 16.43 16.85 -2.79
CA LYS A 169 16.20 15.41 -2.74
C LYS A 169 14.95 15.04 -1.93
N LEU A 170 14.70 15.74 -0.83
CA LEU A 170 13.45 15.57 -0.07
C LEU A 170 12.23 15.96 -0.92
N LEU A 171 12.29 17.06 -1.67
CA LEU A 171 11.22 17.45 -2.57
C LEU A 171 11.01 16.47 -3.73
N GLN A 172 12.08 15.88 -4.27
CA GLN A 172 11.97 14.81 -5.26
C GLN A 172 11.24 13.60 -4.67
N ALA A 173 11.56 13.19 -3.45
CA ALA A 173 10.86 12.10 -2.77
C ALA A 173 9.35 12.37 -2.63
N LEU A 174 8.98 13.55 -2.09
CA LEU A 174 7.57 13.95 -1.96
C LEU A 174 6.86 14.06 -3.32
N THR A 175 7.56 14.50 -4.35
CA THR A 175 6.99 14.60 -5.71
C THR A 175 6.66 13.21 -6.26
N VAL A 176 7.59 12.25 -6.12
CA VAL A 176 7.34 10.89 -6.58
C VAL A 176 6.23 10.24 -5.75
N GLN A 177 6.21 10.46 -4.43
CA GLN A 177 5.10 10.02 -3.58
C GLN A 177 3.75 10.62 -4.01
N ALA A 178 3.70 11.88 -4.43
CA ALA A 178 2.48 12.50 -4.92
C ALA A 178 2.02 11.97 -6.29
N ILE A 179 2.91 11.33 -7.06
CA ILE A 179 2.59 10.71 -8.35
C ILE A 179 2.15 9.26 -8.17
N ILE A 180 2.60 8.56 -7.12
CA ILE A 180 2.22 7.16 -6.87
C ILE A 180 0.69 6.96 -6.85
N PRO A 181 -0.11 7.82 -6.19
CA PRO A 181 -1.56 7.71 -6.26
C PRO A 181 -2.18 7.95 -7.64
N ALA A 182 -1.43 8.43 -8.63
CA ALA A 182 -1.89 8.45 -10.02
C ALA A 182 -2.11 7.02 -10.55
N ILE A 183 -1.46 6.00 -9.96
CA ILE A 183 -1.78 4.59 -10.22
C ILE A 183 -3.24 4.30 -9.88
N SER A 184 -3.79 4.94 -8.84
CA SER A 184 -5.21 4.82 -8.47
C SER A 184 -6.16 5.43 -9.51
N VAL A 185 -5.68 6.28 -10.44
CA VAL A 185 -6.50 6.73 -11.58
C VAL A 185 -6.87 5.54 -12.47
N ILE A 186 -5.99 4.55 -12.61
CA ILE A 186 -6.30 3.32 -13.35
C ILE A 186 -7.45 2.58 -12.67
N ALA A 187 -7.47 2.53 -11.33
CA ALA A 187 -8.59 1.95 -10.57
C ALA A 187 -9.91 2.70 -10.81
N VAL A 188 -9.86 4.04 -10.88
CA VAL A 188 -11.03 4.88 -11.22
C VAL A 188 -11.51 4.59 -12.65
N ILE A 189 -10.60 4.44 -13.62
CA ILE A 189 -10.96 4.07 -15.00
C ILE A 189 -11.63 2.70 -15.01
N CYS A 190 -11.07 1.69 -14.34
CA CYS A 190 -11.68 0.37 -14.22
C CYS A 190 -13.09 0.43 -13.62
N TYR A 191 -13.28 1.23 -12.56
CA TYR A 191 -14.58 1.48 -11.96
C TYR A 191 -15.56 2.13 -12.95
N VAL A 192 -15.16 3.19 -13.66
CA VAL A 192 -16.02 3.86 -14.65
C VAL A 192 -16.39 2.91 -15.79
N CYS A 193 -15.45 2.12 -16.30
CA CYS A 193 -15.72 1.09 -17.29
C CYS A 193 -16.77 0.08 -16.78
N GLY A 194 -16.65 -0.39 -15.54
CA GLY A 194 -17.66 -1.25 -14.92
C GLY A 194 -19.02 -0.57 -14.81
N GLN A 195 -19.06 0.73 -14.47
CA GLN A 195 -20.31 1.48 -14.39
C GLN A 195 -21.00 1.72 -15.73
N THR A 196 -20.29 1.68 -16.85
CA THR A 196 -20.94 1.77 -18.17
C THR A 196 -21.82 0.56 -18.48
N GLY A 197 -21.60 -0.57 -17.79
CA GLY A 197 -22.27 -1.84 -18.08
C GLY A 197 -21.84 -2.51 -19.38
N LEU A 198 -20.89 -1.92 -20.13
CA LEU A 198 -20.35 -2.51 -21.37
C LEU A 198 -19.44 -3.72 -21.07
N ILE A 199 -18.77 -3.70 -19.92
CA ILE A 199 -17.87 -4.76 -19.47
C ILE A 199 -18.26 -5.12 -18.04
N VAL A 200 -18.95 -6.24 -17.87
CA VAL A 200 -19.27 -6.82 -16.57
C VAL A 200 -18.47 -8.10 -16.42
N SER A 201 -17.46 -8.08 -15.54
CA SER A 201 -16.69 -9.29 -15.24
C SER A 201 -16.16 -9.26 -13.81
N PRO A 202 -16.13 -10.41 -13.11
CA PRO A 202 -15.58 -10.51 -11.75
C PRO A 202 -14.12 -10.05 -11.65
N SER A 203 -13.34 -10.16 -12.73
CA SER A 203 -11.96 -9.65 -12.79
C SER A 203 -11.87 -8.13 -12.80
N LEU A 204 -12.77 -7.44 -13.51
CA LEU A 204 -12.79 -5.98 -13.51
C LEU A 204 -13.27 -5.42 -12.16
N GLU A 205 -14.22 -6.11 -11.52
CA GLU A 205 -14.71 -5.78 -10.17
C GLU A 205 -13.61 -5.90 -9.10
N SER A 206 -12.77 -6.93 -9.22
CA SER A 206 -11.69 -7.21 -8.27
C SER A 206 -10.44 -6.35 -8.53
N SER A 207 -10.21 -5.91 -9.77
CA SER A 207 -9.00 -5.17 -10.14
C SER A 207 -8.91 -3.80 -9.46
N VAL A 208 -10.04 -3.15 -9.14
CA VAL A 208 -10.08 -1.80 -8.56
C VAL A 208 -9.27 -1.73 -7.25
N PHE A 209 -9.60 -2.56 -6.26
CA PHE A 209 -8.89 -2.58 -4.99
C PHE A 209 -7.50 -3.23 -5.09
N CYS A 210 -7.31 -4.18 -6.02
CA CYS A 210 -5.98 -4.74 -6.34
C CYS A 210 -5.01 -3.69 -6.91
N ILE A 211 -5.50 -2.66 -7.60
CA ILE A 211 -4.69 -1.55 -8.09
C ILE A 211 -4.45 -0.53 -6.97
N ILE A 212 -5.47 -0.26 -6.15
CA ILE A 212 -5.38 0.72 -5.05
C ILE A 212 -4.28 0.33 -4.05
N ILE A 213 -4.16 -0.94 -3.66
CA ILE A 213 -3.15 -1.40 -2.69
C ILE A 213 -1.69 -1.15 -3.15
N LEU A 214 -1.45 -1.01 -4.45
CA LEU A 214 -0.10 -0.73 -4.96
C LEU A 214 0.43 0.61 -4.47
N ALA A 215 -0.43 1.60 -4.27
CA ALA A 215 -0.01 2.93 -3.83
C ALA A 215 0.64 2.91 -2.44
N PRO A 216 -0.04 2.46 -1.36
CA PRO A 216 0.58 2.38 -0.02
C PRO A 216 1.68 1.31 0.07
N ALA A 217 1.66 0.28 -0.79
CA ALA A 217 2.72 -0.73 -0.79
C ALA A 217 4.04 -0.22 -1.40
N LEU A 218 3.97 0.67 -2.40
CA LEU A 218 5.14 1.19 -3.11
C LEU A 218 5.62 2.55 -2.58
N SER A 219 4.76 3.31 -1.91
CA SER A 219 5.11 4.60 -1.30
C SER A 219 6.36 4.56 -0.41
N PRO A 220 6.64 3.55 0.44
CA PRO A 220 7.83 3.58 1.30
C PRO A 220 9.15 3.49 0.52
N LEU A 221 9.14 2.86 -0.66
CA LEU A 221 10.34 2.69 -1.49
C LEU A 221 10.94 4.04 -1.91
N THR A 222 10.07 5.03 -2.18
CA THR A 222 10.51 6.37 -2.56
C THR A 222 11.35 7.03 -1.46
N SER A 223 10.88 6.97 -0.22
CA SER A 223 11.59 7.55 0.93
C SER A 223 12.87 6.79 1.23
N LEU A 224 12.84 5.45 1.17
CA LEU A 224 14.02 4.61 1.34
C LEU A 224 15.08 4.82 0.23
N TYR A 225 14.68 5.22 -0.97
CA TYR A 225 15.58 5.46 -2.09
C TYR A 225 16.14 6.89 -2.12
N PHE A 226 15.30 7.92 -1.98
CA PHE A 226 15.73 9.31 -2.19
C PHE A 226 16.39 9.93 -0.95
N ILE A 227 16.09 9.44 0.24
CA ILE A 227 16.60 10.01 1.50
C ILE A 227 17.90 9.30 1.87
N ARG A 228 19.02 10.00 1.68
CA ARG A 228 20.37 9.47 1.86
C ARG A 228 20.59 8.71 3.19
N PRO A 229 20.29 9.26 4.39
CA PRO A 229 20.52 8.53 5.64
C PRO A 229 19.72 7.22 5.71
N TYR A 230 18.54 7.18 5.09
CA TYR A 230 17.68 6.00 5.11
C TYR A 230 18.18 4.94 4.14
N ARG A 231 18.57 5.36 2.93
CA ARG A 231 19.13 4.48 1.90
C ARG A 231 20.44 3.84 2.37
N GLU A 232 21.36 4.64 2.89
CA GLU A 232 22.67 4.14 3.34
C GLU A 232 22.51 3.15 4.50
N PHE A 233 21.63 3.45 5.45
CA PHE A 233 21.34 2.52 6.54
C PHE A 233 20.69 1.23 6.05
N THR A 234 19.67 1.33 5.18
CA THR A 234 18.99 0.15 4.60
C THR A 234 19.94 -0.73 3.80
N LYS A 235 20.80 -0.12 2.97
CA LYS A 235 21.82 -0.83 2.21
C LYS A 235 22.79 -1.58 3.13
N ARG A 236 23.29 -0.92 4.18
CA ARG A 236 24.17 -1.55 5.17
C ARG A 236 23.50 -2.70 5.91
N SER A 237 22.25 -2.53 6.35
CA SER A 237 21.48 -3.59 7.00
C SER A 237 21.31 -4.81 6.10
N PHE A 238 21.00 -4.59 4.82
CA PHE A 238 20.85 -5.68 3.86
C PHE A 238 22.17 -6.39 3.56
N GLN A 239 23.27 -5.64 3.42
CA GLN A 239 24.60 -6.21 3.24
C GLN A 239 25.03 -7.06 4.44
N ASN A 240 24.84 -6.55 5.66
CA ASN A 240 25.18 -7.27 6.88
C ASN A 240 24.37 -8.57 7.03
N TYR A 241 23.09 -8.55 6.66
CA TYR A 241 22.24 -9.74 6.68
C TYR A 241 22.73 -10.82 5.70
N ILE A 242 23.08 -10.43 4.47
CA ILE A 242 23.64 -11.35 3.47
C ILE A 242 24.97 -11.93 3.94
N SER A 243 25.87 -11.09 4.46
CA SER A 243 27.16 -11.53 4.97
C SER A 243 27.02 -12.53 6.12
N PHE A 244 26.10 -12.27 7.06
CA PHE A 244 25.81 -13.18 8.17
C PHE A 244 25.22 -14.53 7.70
N GLY A 245 24.34 -14.51 6.69
CA GLY A 245 23.80 -15.72 6.08
C GLY A 245 24.88 -16.59 5.45
N ALA A 246 25.79 -15.98 4.67
CA ALA A 246 26.90 -16.68 4.02
C ALA A 246 27.91 -17.27 5.03
N GLU A 247 28.18 -16.56 6.12
CA GLU A 247 29.06 -17.04 7.20
C GLU A 247 28.44 -18.24 7.94
N THR A 248 27.13 -18.21 8.18
CA THR A 248 26.38 -19.29 8.81
C THR A 248 26.38 -20.57 7.95
N GLU A 249 26.18 -20.46 6.64
CA GLU A 249 26.25 -21.60 5.71
C GLU A 249 27.66 -22.19 5.63
N THR A 250 28.70 -21.34 5.59
CA THR A 250 30.10 -21.79 5.56
C THR A 250 30.46 -22.57 6.83
N ASN A 251 30.07 -22.06 8.00
CA ASN A 251 30.29 -22.75 9.28
C ASN A 251 29.53 -24.08 9.37
N ARG A 252 28.32 -24.16 8.80
CA ARG A 252 27.54 -25.40 8.72
C ARG A 252 28.19 -26.44 7.80
N ASN A 253 28.74 -26.04 6.66
CA ASN A 253 29.42 -26.94 5.74
C ASN A 253 30.74 -27.47 6.33
N ASN A 254 31.50 -26.61 7.00
CA ASN A 254 32.75 -27.00 7.67
C ASN A 254 32.50 -28.00 8.81
N SER A 255 31.43 -27.83 9.58
CA SER A 255 31.06 -28.76 10.66
C SER A 255 30.56 -30.11 10.14
N MET A 256 29.78 -30.15 9.05
CA MET A 256 29.41 -31.41 8.39
C MET A 256 30.63 -32.13 7.79
N MET A 257 31.57 -31.39 7.19
CA MET A 257 32.80 -31.97 6.65
C MET A 257 33.67 -32.58 7.76
N PHE A 258 33.79 -31.89 8.90
CA PHE A 258 34.52 -32.39 10.08
C PHE A 258 33.87 -33.65 10.69
N GLN A 259 32.53 -33.73 10.70
CA GLN A 259 31.82 -34.95 11.12
C GLN A 259 32.04 -36.11 10.15
N SER A 260 32.07 -35.85 8.83
CA SER A 260 32.35 -36.88 7.81
C SER A 260 33.77 -37.44 7.95
N THR A 261 34.78 -36.58 8.10
CA THR A 261 36.19 -37.01 8.25
C THR A 261 36.44 -37.82 9.52
N ASN A 262 35.70 -37.55 10.61
CA ASN A 262 35.85 -38.28 11.87
C ASN A 262 35.04 -39.59 11.93
N SER A 263 34.25 -39.91 10.91
CA SER A 263 33.41 -41.12 10.84
C SER A 263 33.94 -42.19 9.87
N ALA A 264 35.08 -41.95 9.21
CA ALA A 264 35.73 -42.94 8.36
C ALA A 264 36.34 -44.06 9.24
N PRO A 265 35.99 -45.34 9.02
CA PRO A 265 36.55 -46.44 9.81
C PRO A 265 38.05 -46.56 9.52
N ALA A 266 38.86 -46.60 10.58
CA ALA A 266 40.27 -46.93 10.48
C ALA A 266 40.39 -48.34 9.90
N THR A 267 40.76 -48.45 8.62
CA THR A 267 41.12 -49.72 7.99
C THR A 267 42.38 -50.23 8.69
N VAL A 268 42.19 -51.19 9.60
CA VAL A 268 43.26 -51.89 10.30
C VAL A 268 44.00 -52.77 9.28
N LEU A 269 45.29 -52.47 9.10
CA LEU A 269 46.27 -53.34 8.44
C LEU A 269 46.63 -54.53 9.33
#